data_AF-A0A3B0PA62-F1
#
_entry.id   AF-A0A3B0PA62-F1
#
_cell.length_a   1.000
_cell.length_b   1.000
_cell.length_c   1.000
_cell.angle_alpha   90.00
_cell.angle_beta   90.00
_cell.angle_gamma   90.00
#
_symmetry.space_group_name_H-M   'P 1'
#
loop_
_entity.id
_entity.type
_entity.pdbx_description
1 polymer ?
#
loop_
_entity_poly.entity_id
_entity_poly.type
_entity_poly.pdbx_seq_one_letter_code
_entity_poly.pdbx_strand_id
1 'polypeptide(L)' 'MLSKRESKSRPDQGIVTVLTKGINQKNEVVISFERTVLVYKRDNNKIESQTNY' A
#
# COMPACT_ATOMS: atom_id res chain seq x y z
N MET A 1 -0.29 3.13 9.37
CA MET A 1 -0.24 1.72 8.88
C MET A 1 -0.84 0.85 9.96
N LEU A 2 -1.79 -0.03 9.63
CA LEU A 2 -2.49 -0.88 10.60
C LEU A 2 -1.74 -2.19 10.85
N SER A 3 -1.16 -2.77 9.80
CA SER A 3 -0.27 -3.93 9.93
C SER A 3 0.67 -4.01 8.74
N LYS A 4 1.77 -4.75 8.91
CA LYS A 4 2.68 -5.14 7.83
C LYS A 4 3.21 -6.53 8.12
N ARG A 5 3.27 -7.35 7.08
CA ARG A 5 3.88 -8.68 7.14
C ARG A 5 4.50 -9.06 5.81
N GLU A 6 5.35 -10.07 5.86
CA GLU A 6 5.96 -10.65 4.68
C GLU A 6 4.96 -11.48 3.87
N SER A 7 5.08 -11.42 2.54
CA SER A 7 4.35 -12.34 1.67
C SER A 7 5.08 -13.68 1.60
N LYS A 8 4.39 -14.77 1.92
CA LYS A 8 4.96 -16.12 1.85
C LYS A 8 5.18 -16.58 0.41
N SER A 9 4.30 -16.18 -0.51
CA SER A 9 4.33 -16.62 -1.92
C SER A 9 5.04 -15.65 -2.86
N ARG A 10 5.25 -14.39 -2.43
CA ARG A 10 5.94 -13.34 -3.21
C ARG A 10 7.07 -12.75 -2.36
N PRO A 11 8.22 -13.43 -2.22
CA PRO A 11 9.27 -13.09 -1.23
C PRO A 11 9.86 -11.69 -1.38
N ASP A 12 9.73 -11.09 -2.56
CA ASP A 12 10.17 -9.73 -2.90
C ASP A 12 9.15 -8.65 -2.50
N GLN A 13 7.97 -9.03 -2.06
CA GLN A 13 6.86 -8.14 -1.71
C GLN A 13 6.41 -8.33 -0.25
N GLY A 14 5.99 -7.23 0.36
CA GLY A 14 5.30 -7.21 1.65
C GLY A 14 3.80 -6.98 1.46
N ILE A 15 3.02 -7.41 2.46
CA ILE A 15 1.59 -7.16 2.56
C ILE A 15 1.38 -6.08 3.62
N VAL A 16 0.68 -5.01 3.25
CA VAL A 16 0.43 -3.85 4.13
C VAL A 16 -1.06 -3.60 4.23
N THR A 17 -1.57 -3.49 5.45
CA THR A 17 -2.95 -3.04 5.71
C THR A 17 -2.95 -1.58 6.15
N VAL A 18 -3.80 -0.78 5.51
CA VAL A 18 -3.93 0.65 5.77
C VAL A 18 -5.40 1.03 5.97
N LEU A 19 -5.63 2.01 6.85
CA LEU A 19 -6.88 2.75 6.90
C LEU A 19 -6.78 3.90 5.91
N THR A 20 -7.70 3.97 4.95
CA THR A 20 -7.82 5.09 4.01
C THR A 20 -9.06 5.89 4.38
N LYS A 21 -8.90 7.21 4.56
CA LYS A 21 -10.00 8.14 4.81
C LYS A 21 -10.14 9.08 3.62
N GLY A 22 -11.33 9.15 3.04
CA GLY A 22 -11.69 10.17 2.06
C GLY A 22 -12.31 11.35 2.79
N ILE A 23 -11.77 12.54 2.53
CA ILE A 23 -12.14 13.79 3.21
C ILE A 23 -12.75 14.73 2.17
N ASN A 24 -13.86 15.38 2.49
CA ASN A 24 -14.52 16.35 1.61
C ASN A 24 -13.97 17.78 1.78
N GLN A 25 -14.50 18.74 1.02
CA GLN A 25 -14.09 20.15 1.04
C GLN A 25 -14.34 20.88 2.37
N LYS A 26 -15.11 20.28 3.28
CA LYS A 26 -15.40 20.79 4.61
C LYS A 26 -14.54 20.13 5.70
N ASN A 27 -13.50 19.39 5.30
CA ASN A 27 -12.67 18.57 6.19
C ASN A 27 -13.43 17.46 6.93
N GLU A 28 -14.57 17.01 6.40
CA GLU A 28 -15.34 15.91 6.98
C GLU A 28 -14.94 14.59 6.32
N VAL A 29 -14.81 13.53 7.11
CA VAL A 29 -14.56 12.17 6.59
C VAL A 29 -15.87 11.62 6.01
N VAL A 30 -15.91 11.44 4.70
CA VAL A 30 -17.09 10.93 3.98
C VAL A 30 -17.00 9.44 3.66
N ILE A 31 -15.80 8.87 3.71
CA ILE A 31 -15.57 7.43 3.56
C ILE A 31 -14.36 7.01 4.37
N SER A 32 -14.42 5.84 4.99
CA SER A 32 -13.30 5.22 5.68
C SER A 32 -13.33 3.73 5.42
N PHE A 33 -12.21 3.18 4.98
CA PHE A 33 -12.11 1.75 4.72
C PHE A 33 -10.70 1.24 4.96
N GLU A 34 -10.62 -0.02 5.38
CA GLU A 34 -9.37 -0.74 5.49
C GLU A 34 -9.12 -1.50 4.20
N ARG A 35 -7.89 -1.39 3.68
CA ARG A 35 -7.46 -2.17 2.52
C ARG A 35 -6.11 -2.79 2.75
N THR A 36 -5.92 -3.96 2.15
CA THR A 36 -4.65 -4.67 2.15
C THR A 36 -4.06 -4.64 0.75
N VAL A 37 -2.79 -4.24 0.64
CA VAL A 37 -2.06 -4.09 -0.63
C VAL A 37 -0.74 -4.85 -0.60
N LEU A 38 -0.30 -5.33 -1.76
CA LEU A 38 1.04 -5.85 -1.98
C LEU A 38 1.97 -4.71 -2.40
N VAL A 39 3.14 -4.62 -1.78
CA VAL A 39 4.13 -3.57 -2.03
C VAL A 39 5.51 -4.22 -2.15
N TYR A 40 6.28 -3.85 -3.17
CA TYR A 40 7.65 -4.33 -3.31
C TYR A 40 8.54 -3.82 -2.17
N LYS A 41 9.48 -4.67 -1.74
CA LYS A 41 10.53 -4.29 -0.79
C LYS A 41 11.51 -3.34 -1.48
N ARG A 42 12.04 -2.38 -0.72
CA ARG A 42 13.00 -1.38 -1.23
C ARG A 42 14.25 -2.02 -1.82
N ASP A 43 14.74 -3.10 -1.22
CA ASP A 43 15.96 -3.77 -1.68
C ASP A 43 15.76 -4.59 -2.97
N ASN A 44 14.50 -4.76 -3.40
CA ASN A 44 14.11 -5.52 -4.60
C ASN A 44 13.42 -4.63 -5.65
N ASN A 45 13.70 -3.33 -5.67
CA ASN A 45 13.09 -2.35 -6.58
C ASN A 45 13.52 -2.58 -8.05
N LYS A 46 13.01 -3.64 -8.70
CA LYS A 46 13.19 -3.86 -10.16
C LYS A 46 12.28 -2.96 -11.01
N ILE A 47 11.34 -2.24 -10.38
CA ILE A 47 10.28 -1.45 -11.04
C ILE A 47 10.80 -0.19 -11.74
N GLU A 48 11.93 0.37 -11.29
CA GLU A 48 12.54 1.55 -11.93
C GLU A 48 12.94 1.30 -13.40
N SER A 49 13.08 0.04 -13.82
CA SER A 49 13.41 -0.32 -15.21
C SER A 49 12.21 -0.42 -16.18
N GLN A 50 10.96 -0.37 -15.70
CA GLN A 50 9.77 -0.67 -16.52
C GLN A 50 8.63 0.36 -16.44
N THR A 51 8.78 1.44 -15.68
CA THR A 51 7.71 2.45 -15.56
C THR A 51 8.17 3.76 -16.21
N ASN A 52 7.76 3.98 -17.47
CA ASN A 52 7.95 5.25 -18.18
C ASN A 52 6.93 6.30 -17.70
N TYR A 53 7.16 6.88 -16.52
CA TYR A 53 6.53 8.14 -16.13
C TYR A 53 7.60 9.14 -15.73
#